data_AF-A0AAD6FC53-F1
#
_entry.id   AF-A0AAD6FC53-F1
#
_cell.length_a   1.000
_cell.length_b   1.000
_cell.length_c   1.000
_cell.angle_alpha   90.00
_cell.angle_beta   90.00
_cell.angle_gamma   90.00
#
_symmetry.space_group_name_H-M   'P 1'
#
loop_
_entity.id
_entity.type
_entity.pdbx_description
1 polymer ?
#
loop_
_entity_poly.entity_id
_entity_poly.type
_entity_poly.pdbx_seq_one_letter_code
_entity_poly.pdbx_strand_id
1 'polypeptide(L)'
;MMELNHSSENQTTQLVDEILHSIFFLGKINDPQFSPVEILNDEIHDALKLCYPLPFERYLSQLPKRTPFSCVLDMIVFLEGRENENEIKQKLQEIISELHLKKNEPLVSSTICVSQKNPKSEKYYGVSMSTSGRDPGRTMVAASCLPGSWDSDVAGAVMTFNQNKSKKPYFDGTIKLPQHVTCQAYSLHEEGAPMPPCQSCGNLFGLGGTYKVGYPYGNCAEVESVSNLFKNDTEVREQARPTSKLCTPENRSKAEKSVRADLKVLLKRLHFPCNDQFYIPSE
;
A
#
# COMPACT_ATOMS: atom_id res chain seq x y z
N MET A 1 -30.73 -0.14 18.54
CA MET A 1 -29.56 -0.60 19.34
C MET A 1 -28.78 -1.54 18.44
N MET A 2 -27.68 -1.05 17.87
CA MET A 2 -26.77 -1.86 17.06
C MET A 2 -25.86 -2.60 18.03
N GLU A 3 -25.92 -3.92 18.02
CA GLU A 3 -24.87 -4.76 18.60
C GLU A 3 -23.61 -4.57 17.73
N LEU A 4 -22.72 -3.68 18.18
CA LEU A 4 -21.35 -3.61 17.70
C LEU A 4 -20.65 -4.87 18.21
N ASN A 5 -20.42 -5.84 17.31
CA ASN A 5 -19.75 -7.10 17.61
C ASN A 5 -18.34 -6.84 18.17
N HIS A 6 -17.94 -7.49 19.26
CA HIS A 6 -16.57 -7.41 19.80
C HIS A 6 -15.45 -7.69 18.76
N SER A 7 -15.76 -8.37 17.65
CA SER A 7 -14.82 -8.56 16.54
C SER A 7 -14.56 -7.29 15.73
N SER A 8 -15.52 -6.36 15.64
CA SER A 8 -15.37 -5.10 14.90
C SER A 8 -14.53 -4.07 15.66
N GLU A 9 -14.64 -4.06 16.99
CA GLU A 9 -13.80 -3.23 17.86
C GLU A 9 -12.33 -3.65 17.80
N ASN A 10 -12.04 -4.95 17.80
CA ASN A 10 -10.66 -5.45 17.71
C ASN A 10 -10.01 -5.09 16.36
N GLN A 11 -10.70 -5.32 15.24
CA GLN A 11 -10.16 -5.00 13.91
C GLN A 11 -9.89 -3.50 13.72
N THR A 12 -10.80 -2.64 14.19
CA THR A 12 -10.60 -1.18 14.10
C THR A 12 -9.47 -0.71 15.01
N THR A 13 -9.33 -1.28 16.20
CA THR A 13 -8.21 -1.03 17.13
C THR A 13 -6.87 -1.38 16.49
N GLN A 14 -6.75 -2.57 15.88
CA GLN A 14 -5.54 -2.99 15.16
C GLN A 14 -5.19 -2.04 14.00
N LEU A 15 -6.20 -1.54 13.27
CA LEU A 15 -5.98 -0.59 12.18
C LEU A 15 -5.48 0.75 12.71
N VAL A 16 -6.03 1.28 13.80
CA VAL A 16 -5.53 2.51 14.44
C VAL A 16 -4.08 2.34 14.89
N ASP A 17 -3.77 1.20 15.50
CA ASP A 17 -2.42 0.85 15.94
C ASP A 17 -1.41 0.85 14.77
N GLU A 18 -1.75 0.22 13.64
CA GLU A 18 -0.92 0.25 12.43
C GLU A 18 -0.82 1.64 11.79
N ILE A 19 -1.91 2.43 11.81
CA ILE A 19 -1.91 3.82 11.32
C ILE A 19 -0.87 4.63 12.10
N LEU A 20 -0.92 4.58 13.44
CA LEU A 20 0.00 5.33 14.30
C LEU A 20 1.45 4.91 14.06
N HIS A 21 1.73 3.61 14.02
CA HIS A 21 3.08 3.12 13.75
C HIS A 21 3.60 3.62 12.40
N SER A 22 2.78 3.53 11.37
CA SER A 22 3.13 3.95 10.01
C SER A 22 3.36 5.46 9.92
N ILE A 23 2.53 6.27 10.59
CA ILE A 23 2.70 7.74 10.67
C ILE A 23 4.02 8.08 11.36
N PHE A 24 4.29 7.50 12.53
CA PHE A 24 5.51 7.78 13.28
C PHE A 24 6.77 7.30 12.55
N PHE A 25 6.72 6.14 11.91
CA PHE A 25 7.81 5.67 11.06
C PHE A 25 8.10 6.65 9.93
N LEU A 26 7.06 7.07 9.19
CA LEU A 26 7.20 8.01 8.08
C LEU A 26 7.69 9.39 8.55
N GLY A 27 7.23 9.86 9.72
CA GLY A 27 7.76 11.06 10.37
C GLY A 27 9.23 10.94 10.71
N LYS A 28 9.67 9.78 11.22
CA LYS A 28 11.08 9.52 11.54
C LYS A 28 11.99 9.52 10.32
N ILE A 29 11.52 9.00 9.19
CA ILE A 29 12.32 8.92 7.95
C ILE A 29 12.08 10.11 7.01
N ASN A 30 11.32 11.12 7.44
CA ASN A 30 11.09 12.34 6.68
C ASN A 30 12.31 13.30 6.78
N ASP A 31 12.34 14.29 5.89
CA ASP A 31 13.28 15.41 5.95
C ASP A 31 12.50 16.73 5.85
N PRO A 32 12.37 17.51 6.94
CA PRO A 32 12.89 17.25 8.29
C PRO A 32 12.18 16.09 9.01
N GLN A 33 12.84 15.51 10.01
CA GLN A 33 12.27 14.44 10.83
C GLN A 33 11.26 15.00 11.84
N PHE A 34 10.23 14.23 12.15
CA PHE A 34 9.22 14.55 13.16
C PHE A 34 9.06 13.40 14.16
N SER A 35 9.08 13.72 15.44
CA SER A 35 8.77 12.79 16.54
C SER A 35 7.25 12.66 16.78
N PRO A 36 6.78 11.60 17.46
CA PRO A 36 5.37 11.46 17.80
C PRO A 36 4.78 12.67 18.55
N VAL A 37 5.55 13.31 19.44
CA VAL A 37 5.15 14.53 20.18
C VAL A 37 5.12 15.78 19.31
N GLU A 38 5.82 15.80 18.18
CA GLU A 38 5.72 16.91 17.21
C GLU A 38 4.55 16.71 16.24
N ILE A 39 4.18 15.44 15.99
CA ILE A 39 3.05 15.06 15.14
C ILE A 39 1.72 15.22 15.89
N LEU A 40 1.71 14.87 17.18
CA LEU A 40 0.54 14.92 18.06
C LEU A 40 0.71 16.06 19.06
N ASN A 41 -0.36 16.75 19.45
CA ASN A 41 -0.27 17.64 20.61
C ASN A 41 -0.13 16.82 21.92
N ASP A 42 0.33 17.45 23.01
CA ASP A 42 0.64 16.76 24.27
C ASP A 42 -0.55 15.96 24.84
N GLU A 43 -1.76 16.53 24.79
CA GLU A 43 -2.97 15.88 25.30
C GLU A 43 -3.32 14.61 24.52
N ILE A 44 -3.27 14.67 23.18
CA ILE A 44 -3.54 13.53 22.30
C ILE A 44 -2.41 12.50 22.40
N HIS A 45 -1.16 12.95 22.52
CA HIS A 45 0.00 12.08 22.66
C HIS A 45 -0.15 11.13 23.84
N ASP A 46 -0.44 11.65 25.04
CA ASP A 46 -0.51 10.83 26.25
C ASP A 46 -1.71 9.89 26.23
N ALA A 47 -2.85 10.34 25.71
CA ALA A 47 -4.03 9.51 25.54
C ALA A 47 -3.79 8.35 24.56
N LEU A 48 -3.19 8.63 23.40
CA LEU A 48 -2.89 7.60 22.40
C LEU A 48 -1.81 6.64 22.87
N LYS A 49 -0.79 7.13 23.59
CA LYS A 49 0.26 6.26 24.14
C LYS A 49 -0.26 5.30 25.21
N LEU A 50 -1.28 5.71 25.97
CA LEU A 50 -1.95 4.83 26.93
C LEU A 50 -2.73 3.71 26.23
N CYS A 51 -3.45 4.03 25.15
CA CYS A 51 -4.28 3.07 24.42
C CYS A 51 -3.48 2.20 23.43
N TYR A 52 -2.45 2.77 22.81
CA TYR A 52 -1.64 2.17 21.75
C TYR A 52 -0.15 2.38 22.06
N PRO A 53 0.43 1.67 23.04
CA PRO A 53 1.82 1.89 23.44
C PRO A 53 2.83 1.40 22.40
N LEU A 54 2.53 0.31 21.68
CA LEU A 54 3.48 -0.34 20.77
C LEU A 54 3.93 0.52 19.59
N PRO A 55 3.08 1.33 18.95
CA PRO A 55 3.51 2.29 17.93
C PRO A 55 4.62 3.22 18.41
N PHE A 56 4.50 3.76 19.64
CA PHE A 56 5.49 4.66 20.22
C PHE A 56 6.80 3.96 20.59
N GLU A 57 6.76 2.67 20.90
CA GLU A 57 7.96 1.89 21.22
C GLU A 57 8.69 1.37 19.97
N ARG A 58 7.93 1.02 18.93
CA ARG A 58 8.43 0.23 17.80
C ARG A 58 8.67 1.02 16.53
N TYR A 59 8.17 2.25 16.38
CA TYR A 59 8.36 3.05 15.16
C TYR A 59 9.83 3.32 14.81
N LEU A 60 10.74 3.30 15.80
CA LEU A 60 12.18 3.50 15.60
C LEU A 60 12.94 2.23 15.20
N SER A 61 12.31 1.07 15.28
CA SER A 61 12.99 -0.21 15.07
C SER A 61 12.29 -1.11 14.07
N GLN A 62 10.98 -1.01 13.88
CA GLN A 62 10.23 -1.92 13.02
C GLN A 62 9.66 -1.19 11.81
N LEU A 63 9.56 -1.89 10.68
CA LEU A 63 9.02 -1.37 9.43
C LEU A 63 7.50 -1.57 9.37
N PRO A 64 6.73 -0.56 8.94
CA PRO A 64 5.33 -0.75 8.63
C PRO A 64 5.16 -1.64 7.39
N LYS A 65 4.05 -2.38 7.35
CA LYS A 65 3.71 -3.26 6.20
C LYS A 65 3.01 -2.51 5.07
N ARG A 66 2.35 -1.40 5.41
CA ARG A 66 1.47 -0.60 4.57
C ARG A 66 1.53 0.87 4.97
N THR A 67 1.02 1.77 4.13
CA THR A 67 0.96 3.20 4.45
C THR A 67 -0.23 3.51 5.36
N PRO A 68 -0.22 4.64 6.09
CA PRO A 68 -1.34 5.01 6.96
C PRO A 68 -2.68 5.04 6.22
N PHE A 69 -2.69 5.58 5.00
CA PHE A 69 -3.92 5.74 4.22
C PHE A 69 -4.48 4.40 3.70
N SER A 70 -3.63 3.38 3.54
CA SER A 70 -4.07 2.02 3.24
C SER A 70 -4.85 1.41 4.41
N CYS A 71 -4.38 1.61 5.65
CA CYS A 71 -5.13 1.22 6.84
C CYS A 71 -6.46 1.99 6.98
N VAL A 72 -6.46 3.29 6.67
CA VAL A 72 -7.69 4.12 6.66
C VAL A 72 -8.68 3.60 5.62
N LEU A 73 -8.22 3.25 4.41
CA LEU A 73 -9.07 2.62 3.40
C LEU A 73 -9.71 1.33 3.94
N ASP A 74 -8.91 0.44 4.54
CA ASP A 74 -9.43 -0.82 5.09
C ASP A 74 -10.47 -0.58 6.18
N MET A 75 -10.27 0.45 7.02
CA MET A 75 -11.24 0.85 8.04
C MET A 75 -12.56 1.33 7.42
N ILE A 76 -12.50 2.18 6.40
CA ILE A 76 -13.69 2.69 5.70
C ILE A 76 -14.41 1.55 4.98
N VAL A 77 -13.68 0.70 4.26
CA VAL A 77 -14.24 -0.48 3.59
C VAL A 77 -14.94 -1.41 4.57
N PHE A 78 -14.36 -1.58 5.77
CA PHE A 78 -14.96 -2.36 6.84
C PHE A 78 -16.25 -1.74 7.39
N LEU A 79 -16.28 -0.42 7.59
CA LEU A 79 -17.44 0.29 8.14
C LEU A 79 -18.58 0.43 7.12
N GLU A 80 -18.27 0.73 5.86
CA GLU A 80 -19.26 0.97 4.82
C GLU A 80 -19.74 -0.31 4.13
N GLY A 81 -18.92 -1.36 4.11
CA GLY A 81 -19.15 -2.54 3.28
C GLY A 81 -18.54 -2.42 1.89
N ARG A 82 -17.96 -3.53 1.41
CA ARG A 82 -17.16 -3.59 0.16
C ARG A 82 -17.96 -3.32 -1.11
N GLU A 83 -19.28 -3.41 -1.07
CA GLU A 83 -20.16 -3.15 -2.20
C GLU A 83 -20.38 -1.66 -2.46
N ASN A 84 -20.28 -0.84 -1.40
CA ASN A 84 -20.63 0.58 -1.35
C ASN A 84 -19.47 1.47 -1.84
N GLU A 85 -19.07 1.26 -3.08
CA GLU A 85 -17.92 1.93 -3.72
C GLU A 85 -18.02 3.45 -3.72
N ASN A 86 -19.22 4.01 -3.90
CA ASN A 86 -19.39 5.46 -3.96
C ASN A 86 -19.22 6.08 -2.57
N GLU A 87 -19.78 5.43 -1.55
CA GLU A 87 -19.70 5.82 -0.14
C GLU A 87 -18.24 5.73 0.34
N ILE A 88 -17.52 4.66 -0.01
CA ILE A 88 -16.08 4.52 0.30
C ILE A 88 -15.27 5.66 -0.33
N LYS A 89 -15.50 5.96 -1.61
CA LYS A 89 -14.80 7.06 -2.31
C LYS A 89 -15.13 8.41 -1.68
N GLN A 90 -16.40 8.65 -1.37
CA GLN A 90 -16.86 9.89 -0.77
C GLN A 90 -16.22 10.11 0.61
N LYS A 91 -16.22 9.09 1.49
CA LYS A 91 -15.58 9.21 2.80
C LYS A 91 -14.08 9.48 2.73
N LEU A 92 -13.38 8.86 1.78
CA LEU A 92 -11.97 9.18 1.55
C LEU A 92 -11.79 10.64 1.11
N GLN A 93 -12.65 11.14 0.22
CA GLN A 93 -12.62 12.54 -0.23
C GLN A 93 -12.96 13.53 0.89
N GLU A 94 -13.91 13.19 1.75
CA GLU A 94 -14.27 13.97 2.94
C GLU A 94 -13.09 14.08 3.90
N ILE A 95 -12.43 12.96 4.23
CA ILE A 95 -11.22 12.96 5.07
C ILE A 95 -10.12 13.85 4.46
N ILE A 96 -9.88 13.73 3.16
CA ILE A 96 -8.86 14.56 2.47
C ILE A 96 -9.22 16.05 2.55
N SER A 97 -10.51 16.37 2.42
CA SER A 97 -11.01 17.74 2.49
C SER A 97 -10.92 18.33 3.90
N GLU A 98 -11.26 17.54 4.93
CA GLU A 98 -11.18 17.92 6.35
C GLU A 98 -9.74 18.16 6.81
N LEU A 99 -8.78 17.39 6.28
CA LEU A 99 -7.37 17.62 6.55
C LEU A 99 -6.84 18.91 5.89
N HIS A 100 -7.67 19.61 5.09
CA HIS A 100 -7.32 20.85 4.36
C HIS A 100 -6.04 20.70 3.51
N LEU A 101 -5.78 19.49 3.02
CA LEU A 101 -4.54 19.14 2.36
C LEU A 101 -4.56 19.55 0.88
N LYS A 102 -3.44 20.10 0.41
CA LYS A 102 -3.23 20.35 -1.01
C LYS A 102 -2.92 19.04 -1.75
N LYS A 103 -2.83 19.12 -3.08
CA LYS A 103 -2.39 17.99 -3.92
C LYS A 103 -0.93 17.63 -3.59
N ASN A 104 -0.68 16.34 -3.36
CA ASN A 104 0.63 15.75 -3.00
C ASN A 104 1.11 16.01 -1.56
N GLU A 105 0.20 16.23 -0.62
CA GLU A 105 0.56 16.31 0.80
C GLU A 105 1.04 14.95 1.35
N PRO A 106 1.88 14.95 2.39
CA PRO A 106 2.32 13.75 3.09
C PRO A 106 1.16 12.84 3.50
N LEU A 107 1.41 11.53 3.55
CA LEU A 107 0.56 10.54 4.23
C LEU A 107 -0.85 10.32 3.65
N VAL A 108 -1.27 11.13 2.67
CA VAL A 108 -2.54 11.00 1.97
C VAL A 108 -2.39 10.53 0.53
N SER A 109 -3.25 9.60 0.13
CA SER A 109 -3.26 9.07 -1.24
C SER A 109 -4.05 9.98 -2.18
N SER A 110 -3.57 10.15 -3.41
CA SER A 110 -4.28 10.92 -4.45
C SER A 110 -5.23 10.07 -5.29
N THR A 111 -5.11 8.75 -5.21
CA THR A 111 -5.77 7.82 -6.11
C THR A 111 -6.22 6.57 -5.35
N ILE A 112 -7.41 6.11 -5.65
CA ILE A 112 -7.96 4.81 -5.24
C ILE A 112 -8.13 3.94 -6.49
N CYS A 113 -7.92 2.64 -6.36
CA CYS A 113 -8.22 1.67 -7.40
C CYS A 113 -9.18 0.60 -6.88
N VAL A 114 -10.09 0.18 -7.77
CA VAL A 114 -11.05 -0.88 -7.53
C VAL A 114 -10.79 -2.00 -8.54
N SER A 115 -10.52 -3.19 -8.02
CA SER A 115 -10.34 -4.41 -8.80
C SER A 115 -11.47 -5.38 -8.47
N GLN A 116 -12.05 -6.00 -9.49
CA GLN A 116 -13.13 -6.97 -9.34
C GLN A 116 -13.02 -8.02 -10.45
N LYS A 117 -13.36 -9.27 -10.13
CA LYS A 117 -13.34 -10.39 -11.08
C LYS A 117 -14.39 -10.22 -12.17
N ASN A 118 -15.59 -9.79 -11.80
CA ASN A 118 -16.67 -9.50 -12.74
C ASN A 118 -17.63 -8.49 -12.09
N PRO A 119 -18.58 -7.88 -12.82
CA PRO A 119 -19.45 -6.83 -12.28
C PRO A 119 -20.34 -7.23 -11.08
N LYS A 120 -20.43 -8.54 -10.77
CA LYS A 120 -21.22 -9.07 -9.64
C LYS A 120 -20.35 -9.64 -8.52
N SER A 121 -19.01 -9.63 -8.68
CA SER A 121 -18.10 -10.14 -7.65
C SER A 121 -17.82 -9.08 -6.59
N GLU A 122 -17.22 -9.50 -5.49
CA GLU A 122 -16.66 -8.56 -4.52
C GLU A 122 -15.64 -7.61 -5.18
N LYS A 123 -15.59 -6.41 -4.60
CA LYS A 123 -14.65 -5.35 -4.99
C LYS A 123 -13.49 -5.33 -4.02
N TYR A 124 -12.30 -5.17 -4.57
CA TYR A 124 -11.05 -5.10 -3.83
C TYR A 124 -10.42 -3.73 -4.04
N TYR A 125 -10.13 -3.07 -2.94
CA TYR A 125 -9.68 -1.69 -2.94
C TYR A 125 -8.17 -1.63 -2.71
N GLY A 126 -7.57 -0.58 -3.25
CA GLY A 126 -6.21 -0.18 -2.93
C GLY A 126 -6.04 1.31 -3.16
N VAL A 127 -5.04 1.90 -2.51
CA VAL A 127 -4.72 3.32 -2.66
C VAL A 127 -3.28 3.52 -3.09
N SER A 128 -3.02 4.63 -3.78
CA SER A 128 -1.65 4.99 -4.17
C SER A 128 -0.78 5.23 -2.95
N MET A 129 0.51 4.92 -3.05
CA MET A 129 1.48 5.05 -1.96
C MET A 129 1.52 6.49 -1.42
N SER A 130 1.11 6.68 -0.18
CA SER A 130 0.96 7.98 0.45
C SER A 130 2.20 8.36 1.28
N THR A 131 3.27 8.74 0.60
CA THR A 131 4.56 9.06 1.24
C THR A 131 5.12 10.37 0.75
N SER A 132 5.83 11.10 1.62
CA SER A 132 6.56 12.31 1.25
C SER A 132 7.94 11.99 0.68
N GLY A 133 8.17 12.40 -0.57
CA GLY A 133 9.48 12.30 -1.18
C GLY A 133 9.85 10.91 -1.72
N ARG A 134 10.99 10.87 -2.42
CA ARG A 134 11.39 9.71 -3.22
C ARG A 134 11.80 8.51 -2.38
N ASP A 135 12.46 8.74 -1.26
CA ASP A 135 13.09 7.68 -0.46
C ASP A 135 12.11 6.99 0.49
N PRO A 136 11.22 7.69 1.19
CA PRO A 136 10.13 7.05 1.94
C PRO A 136 9.25 6.19 1.03
N GLY A 137 8.88 6.69 -0.15
CA GLY A 137 8.09 5.91 -1.12
C GLY A 137 8.80 4.62 -1.58
N ARG A 138 10.09 4.70 -1.93
CA ARG A 138 10.89 3.51 -2.28
C ARG A 138 11.02 2.54 -1.11
N THR A 139 11.12 3.04 0.10
CA THR A 139 11.21 2.23 1.33
C THR A 139 9.92 1.46 1.53
N MET A 140 8.77 2.12 1.42
CA MET A 140 7.46 1.48 1.53
C MET A 140 7.22 0.46 0.41
N VAL A 141 7.53 0.77 -0.85
CA VAL A 141 7.42 -0.21 -1.95
C VAL A 141 8.28 -1.44 -1.67
N ALA A 142 9.54 -1.24 -1.28
CA ALA A 142 10.45 -2.35 -1.02
C ALA A 142 9.97 -3.20 0.16
N ALA A 143 9.51 -2.57 1.24
CA ALA A 143 8.90 -3.23 2.39
C ALA A 143 7.67 -4.05 1.96
N SER A 144 6.77 -3.48 1.16
CA SER A 144 5.54 -4.15 0.71
C SER A 144 5.78 -5.30 -0.27
N CYS A 145 6.91 -5.31 -0.99
CA CYS A 145 7.32 -6.44 -1.84
C CYS A 145 7.84 -7.64 -1.03
N LEU A 146 8.21 -7.46 0.23
CA LEU A 146 8.70 -8.54 1.07
C LEU A 146 7.53 -9.37 1.63
N PRO A 147 7.78 -10.63 2.04
CA PRO A 147 6.72 -11.53 2.48
C PRO A 147 5.84 -10.95 3.59
N GLY A 148 4.52 -11.13 3.45
CA GLY A 148 3.52 -10.76 4.45
C GLY A 148 2.78 -9.44 4.19
N SER A 149 3.18 -8.67 3.16
CA SER A 149 2.50 -7.42 2.78
C SER A 149 1.64 -7.59 1.52
N TRP A 150 2.24 -7.61 0.32
CA TRP A 150 1.49 -7.86 -0.92
C TRP A 150 1.39 -9.35 -1.25
N ASP A 151 0.43 -9.72 -2.09
CA ASP A 151 0.40 -11.03 -2.73
C ASP A 151 1.73 -11.31 -3.45
N SER A 152 2.21 -12.56 -3.39
CA SER A 152 3.55 -12.91 -3.85
C SER A 152 3.76 -12.73 -5.35
N ASP A 153 2.71 -12.89 -6.18
CA ASP A 153 2.80 -12.69 -7.63
C ASP A 153 2.75 -11.21 -7.98
N VAL A 154 1.96 -10.43 -7.25
CA VAL A 154 1.95 -8.96 -7.38
C VAL A 154 3.28 -8.35 -6.94
N ALA A 155 3.82 -8.77 -5.80
CA ALA A 155 5.16 -8.42 -5.37
C ALA A 155 6.20 -8.82 -6.42
N GLY A 156 6.10 -10.05 -6.95
CA GLY A 156 6.94 -10.53 -8.06
C GLY A 156 6.90 -9.62 -9.29
N ALA A 157 5.72 -9.15 -9.69
CA ALA A 157 5.58 -8.19 -10.78
C ALA A 157 6.37 -6.91 -10.49
N VAL A 158 6.20 -6.31 -9.30
CA VAL A 158 6.93 -5.10 -8.91
C VAL A 158 8.44 -5.33 -8.85
N MET A 159 8.87 -6.45 -8.27
CA MET A 159 10.29 -6.83 -8.13
C MET A 159 11.01 -7.04 -9.48
N THR A 160 10.27 -7.25 -10.56
CA THR A 160 10.80 -7.33 -11.93
C THR A 160 11.62 -6.09 -12.30
N PHE A 161 11.24 -4.93 -11.76
CA PHE A 161 11.89 -3.66 -12.05
C PHE A 161 12.77 -3.22 -10.87
N ASN A 162 13.89 -2.58 -11.18
CA ASN A 162 14.72 -1.90 -10.19
C ASN A 162 14.12 -0.54 -9.86
N GLN A 163 14.62 0.09 -8.79
CA GLN A 163 14.19 1.41 -8.36
C GLN A 163 14.47 2.53 -9.40
N ASN A 164 15.36 2.25 -10.37
CA ASN A 164 15.63 3.11 -11.53
C ASN A 164 14.76 2.76 -12.75
N LYS A 165 13.66 2.03 -12.56
CA LYS A 165 12.70 1.59 -13.59
C LYS A 165 13.26 0.63 -14.66
N SER A 166 14.50 0.13 -14.48
CA SER A 166 15.08 -0.87 -15.38
C SER A 166 14.61 -2.29 -15.03
N LYS A 167 14.22 -3.06 -16.04
CA LYS A 167 13.87 -4.48 -15.87
C LYS A 167 15.11 -5.31 -15.51
N LYS A 168 14.99 -6.20 -14.53
CA LYS A 168 16.05 -7.15 -14.16
C LYS A 168 16.22 -8.18 -15.29
N PRO A 169 17.43 -8.45 -15.77
CA PRO A 169 17.63 -9.40 -16.87
C PRO A 169 17.40 -10.86 -16.46
N TYR A 170 17.43 -11.16 -15.16
CA TYR A 170 17.35 -12.52 -14.62
C TYR A 170 15.99 -12.86 -14.00
N PHE A 171 15.06 -11.92 -13.91
CA PHE A 171 13.77 -12.14 -13.24
C PHE A 171 12.67 -11.31 -13.91
N ASP A 172 11.54 -11.96 -14.14
CA ASP A 172 10.38 -11.37 -14.80
C ASP A 172 9.09 -11.98 -14.25
N GLY A 173 8.57 -11.36 -13.20
CA GLY A 173 7.33 -11.75 -12.53
C GLY A 173 6.11 -10.96 -13.01
N THR A 174 6.18 -10.21 -14.13
CA THR A 174 5.01 -9.48 -14.62
C THR A 174 3.86 -10.43 -14.92
N ILE A 175 2.65 -10.00 -14.60
CA ILE A 175 1.42 -10.75 -14.78
C ILE A 175 0.56 -10.12 -15.86
N LYS A 176 -0.41 -10.87 -16.37
CA LYS A 176 -1.45 -10.33 -17.25
C LYS A 176 -2.80 -10.61 -16.61
N LEU A 177 -3.52 -9.57 -16.25
CA LEU A 177 -4.86 -9.72 -15.71
C LEU A 177 -5.80 -10.31 -16.79
N PRO A 178 -6.63 -11.31 -16.44
CA PRO A 178 -7.64 -11.85 -17.35
C PRO A 178 -8.61 -10.77 -17.84
N GLN A 179 -9.12 -10.91 -19.07
CA GLN A 179 -9.97 -9.89 -19.70
C GLN A 179 -11.28 -9.61 -18.95
N HIS A 180 -11.78 -10.57 -18.17
CA HIS A 180 -13.01 -10.38 -17.40
C HIS A 180 -12.78 -9.58 -16.10
N VAL A 181 -11.54 -9.52 -15.62
CA VAL A 181 -11.16 -8.73 -14.44
C VAL A 181 -11.09 -7.27 -14.82
N THR A 182 -11.77 -6.42 -14.06
CA THR A 182 -11.64 -4.96 -14.19
C THR A 182 -10.75 -4.43 -13.10
N CYS A 183 -9.87 -3.48 -13.43
CA CYS A 183 -9.00 -2.77 -12.52
C CYS A 183 -9.04 -1.29 -12.91
N GLN A 184 -9.76 -0.47 -12.14
CA GLN A 184 -10.05 0.91 -12.50
C GLN A 184 -9.58 1.85 -11.38
N ALA A 185 -8.73 2.82 -11.73
CA ALA A 185 -8.28 3.86 -10.83
C ALA A 185 -9.19 5.09 -10.89
N TYR A 186 -9.32 5.81 -9.79
CA TYR A 186 -10.12 7.02 -9.63
C TYR A 186 -9.33 8.08 -8.86
N SER A 187 -9.45 9.34 -9.26
CA SER A 187 -8.82 10.48 -8.58
C SER A 187 -9.57 10.84 -7.29
N LEU A 188 -8.86 10.96 -6.17
CA LEU A 188 -9.45 11.41 -4.90
C LEU A 188 -9.53 12.94 -4.78
N HIS A 189 -9.01 13.70 -5.75
CA HIS A 189 -9.09 15.17 -5.75
C HIS A 189 -9.97 15.76 -6.86
N GLU A 190 -10.18 15.03 -7.94
CA GLU A 190 -10.91 15.50 -9.14
C GLU A 190 -12.28 14.82 -9.19
N GLU A 191 -13.10 15.01 -8.14
CA GLU A 191 -14.48 14.49 -8.02
C GLU A 191 -14.63 12.98 -8.29
N GLY A 192 -13.61 12.17 -7.99
CA GLY A 192 -13.70 10.73 -8.22
C GLY A 192 -13.56 10.34 -9.69
N ALA A 193 -13.04 11.21 -10.56
CA ALA A 193 -12.95 10.95 -11.98
C ALA A 193 -12.11 9.69 -12.30
N PRO A 194 -12.56 8.84 -13.24
CA PRO A 194 -11.82 7.65 -13.65
C PRO A 194 -10.50 8.03 -14.32
N MET A 195 -9.45 7.27 -14.02
CA MET A 195 -8.10 7.48 -14.51
C MET A 195 -7.66 6.29 -15.38
N PRO A 196 -7.04 6.52 -16.55
CA PRO A 196 -6.44 5.44 -17.31
C PRO A 196 -5.22 4.87 -16.56
N PRO A 197 -4.87 3.60 -16.78
CA PRO A 197 -3.67 3.01 -16.18
C PRO A 197 -2.42 3.75 -16.64
N CYS A 198 -1.45 3.91 -15.74
CA CYS A 198 -0.15 4.47 -16.11
C CYS A 198 0.72 3.41 -16.81
N GLN A 199 1.77 3.85 -17.51
CA GLN A 199 2.69 2.95 -18.22
C GLN A 199 3.27 1.86 -17.30
N SER A 200 3.57 2.19 -16.04
CA SER A 200 4.14 1.24 -15.08
C SER A 200 3.13 0.15 -14.72
N CYS A 201 1.88 0.49 -14.46
CA CYS A 201 0.81 -0.50 -14.20
C CYS A 201 0.52 -1.35 -15.44
N GLY A 202 0.52 -0.75 -16.63
CA GLY A 202 0.43 -1.48 -17.90
C GLY A 202 1.55 -2.52 -18.06
N ASN A 203 2.78 -2.14 -17.71
CA ASN A 203 3.93 -3.05 -17.74
C ASN A 203 3.85 -4.17 -16.68
N LEU A 204 3.30 -3.89 -15.49
CA LEU A 204 3.20 -4.87 -14.40
C LEU A 204 2.10 -5.90 -14.61
N PHE A 205 0.94 -5.43 -15.08
CA PHE A 205 -0.34 -6.16 -15.01
C PHE A 205 -0.98 -6.40 -16.39
N GLY A 206 -0.37 -5.91 -17.46
CA GLY A 206 -0.91 -6.02 -18.81
C GLY A 206 -2.17 -5.18 -19.05
N LEU A 207 -2.39 -4.13 -18.25
CA LEU A 207 -3.53 -3.22 -18.40
C LEU A 207 -3.41 -2.43 -19.70
N GLY A 208 -4.43 -2.48 -20.55
CA GLY A 208 -4.47 -1.73 -21.81
C GLY A 208 -4.89 -0.27 -21.63
N GLY A 209 -4.42 0.62 -22.51
CA GLY A 209 -4.86 2.02 -22.57
C GLY A 209 -3.84 2.97 -23.19
N THR A 210 -4.24 4.22 -23.41
CA THR A 210 -3.31 5.30 -23.74
C THR A 210 -2.55 5.70 -22.47
N TYR A 211 -1.33 5.19 -22.34
CA TYR A 211 -0.55 5.40 -21.13
C TYR A 211 -0.13 6.87 -20.96
N LYS A 212 -0.40 7.41 -19.77
CA LYS A 212 0.28 8.62 -19.27
C LYS A 212 1.72 8.27 -18.84
N VAL A 213 2.50 9.31 -18.48
CA VAL A 213 3.82 9.20 -17.87
C VAL A 213 3.83 8.14 -16.77
N GLY A 214 4.81 7.23 -16.80
CA GLY A 214 4.95 6.16 -15.82
C GLY A 214 5.50 6.64 -14.47
N TYR A 215 4.79 6.35 -13.38
CA TYR A 215 5.26 6.52 -12.01
C TYR A 215 6.29 5.45 -11.62
N PRO A 216 7.01 5.57 -10.49
CA PRO A 216 7.79 4.46 -9.97
C PRO A 216 6.93 3.19 -9.81
N TYR A 217 7.47 2.04 -10.19
CA TYR A 217 6.80 0.75 -10.03
C TYR A 217 6.48 0.50 -8.55
N GLY A 218 5.26 0.03 -8.25
CA GLY A 218 4.81 -0.22 -6.89
C GLY A 218 4.03 0.94 -6.24
N ASN A 219 4.09 2.16 -6.78
CA ASN A 219 3.46 3.32 -6.13
C ASN A 219 1.95 3.47 -6.39
N CYS A 220 1.45 2.87 -7.47
CA CYS A 220 0.08 3.12 -7.93
C CYS A 220 -0.94 2.26 -7.18
N ALA A 221 -2.17 2.75 -7.08
CA ALA A 221 -3.26 2.14 -6.32
C ALA A 221 -3.63 0.73 -6.83
N GLU A 222 -3.39 0.48 -8.13
CA GLU A 222 -3.61 -0.82 -8.78
C GLU A 222 -2.82 -1.95 -8.10
N VAL A 223 -1.63 -1.67 -7.56
CA VAL A 223 -0.78 -2.70 -6.95
C VAL A 223 -1.44 -3.30 -5.72
N GLU A 224 -1.90 -2.44 -4.81
CA GLU A 224 -2.61 -2.88 -3.61
C GLU A 224 -3.96 -3.50 -3.94
N SER A 225 -4.72 -2.88 -4.85
CA SER A 225 -6.04 -3.37 -5.26
C SER A 225 -5.97 -4.78 -5.86
N VAL A 226 -5.03 -5.02 -6.77
CA VAL A 226 -4.80 -6.34 -7.39
C VAL A 226 -4.24 -7.34 -6.37
N SER A 227 -3.35 -6.91 -5.48
CA SER A 227 -2.86 -7.74 -4.38
C SER A 227 -4.02 -8.23 -3.49
N ASN A 228 -4.95 -7.34 -3.14
CA ASN A 228 -6.12 -7.69 -2.34
C ASN A 228 -7.08 -8.62 -3.09
N LEU A 229 -7.26 -8.43 -4.40
CA LEU A 229 -7.99 -9.38 -5.24
C LEU A 229 -7.33 -10.77 -5.21
N PHE A 230 -6.01 -10.87 -5.41
CA PHE A 230 -5.29 -12.15 -5.50
C PHE A 230 -5.23 -12.91 -4.18
N LYS A 231 -5.21 -12.20 -3.05
CA LYS A 231 -5.28 -12.82 -1.72
C LYS A 231 -6.62 -13.52 -1.46
N ASN A 232 -7.70 -13.06 -2.08
CA ASN A 232 -9.06 -13.52 -1.81
C ASN A 232 -9.69 -14.31 -2.97
N ASP A 233 -9.23 -14.13 -4.20
CA ASP A 233 -9.68 -14.87 -5.39
C ASP A 233 -8.53 -15.66 -6.01
N THR A 234 -8.38 -16.90 -5.54
CA THR A 234 -7.32 -17.80 -6.02
C THR A 234 -7.49 -18.16 -7.50
N GLU A 235 -8.72 -18.18 -8.01
CA GLU A 235 -8.98 -18.51 -9.42
C GLU A 235 -8.38 -17.44 -10.34
N VAL A 236 -8.63 -16.16 -10.04
CA VAL A 236 -8.05 -15.05 -10.78
C VAL A 236 -6.52 -15.05 -10.66
N ARG A 237 -5.99 -15.31 -9.46
CA ARG A 237 -4.55 -15.39 -9.23
C ARG A 237 -3.89 -16.46 -10.11
N GLU A 238 -4.43 -17.68 -10.14
CA GLU A 238 -3.87 -18.77 -10.94
C GLU A 238 -3.96 -18.49 -12.44
N GLN A 239 -5.04 -17.86 -12.91
CA GLN A 239 -5.17 -17.47 -14.32
C GLN A 239 -4.19 -16.35 -14.73
N ALA A 240 -3.87 -15.44 -13.81
CA ALA A 240 -2.96 -14.33 -14.04
C ALA A 240 -1.47 -14.70 -13.82
N ARG A 241 -1.18 -15.92 -13.38
CA ARG A 241 0.14 -16.37 -12.94
C ARG A 241 1.25 -15.99 -13.95
N PRO A 242 2.43 -15.54 -13.49
CA PRO A 242 3.53 -15.20 -14.38
C PRO A 242 3.90 -16.36 -15.31
N THR A 243 4.01 -16.08 -16.61
CA THR A 243 4.31 -17.08 -17.66
C THR A 243 5.77 -17.07 -18.11
N SER A 244 6.56 -16.11 -17.63
CA SER A 244 7.97 -15.98 -18.03
C SER A 244 8.80 -17.14 -17.49
N LYS A 245 9.66 -17.71 -18.35
CA LYS A 245 10.64 -18.75 -17.97
C LYS A 245 11.65 -18.25 -16.93
N LEU A 246 11.79 -16.93 -16.77
CA LEU A 246 12.66 -16.32 -15.76
C LEU A 246 12.02 -16.29 -14.36
N CYS A 247 10.71 -16.50 -14.23
CA CYS A 247 10.00 -16.51 -12.95
C CYS A 247 10.13 -17.88 -12.23
N THR A 248 11.36 -18.34 -12.00
CA THR A 248 11.63 -19.55 -11.20
C THR A 248 11.69 -19.22 -9.70
N PRO A 249 11.51 -20.20 -8.79
CA PRO A 249 11.67 -19.99 -7.35
C PRO A 249 13.04 -19.41 -6.97
N GLU A 250 14.12 -19.86 -7.64
CA GLU A 250 15.49 -19.40 -7.39
C GLU A 250 15.66 -17.93 -7.82
N ASN A 251 15.14 -17.56 -8.99
CA ASN A 251 15.21 -16.19 -9.49
C ASN A 251 14.32 -15.25 -8.65
N ARG A 252 13.17 -15.72 -8.17
CA ARG A 252 12.32 -14.97 -7.23
C ARG A 252 13.07 -14.72 -5.92
N SER A 253 13.66 -15.76 -5.32
CA SER A 253 14.48 -15.60 -4.10
C SER A 253 15.65 -14.64 -4.32
N LYS A 254 16.30 -14.67 -5.49
CA LYS A 254 17.35 -13.71 -5.87
C LYS A 254 16.81 -12.28 -6.00
N ALA A 255 15.61 -12.10 -6.56
CA ALA A 255 14.96 -10.80 -6.67
C ALA A 255 14.58 -10.24 -5.28
N GLU A 256 14.02 -11.07 -4.39
CA GLU A 256 13.72 -10.70 -3.01
C GLU A 256 14.98 -10.30 -2.23
N LYS A 257 16.08 -11.05 -2.37
CA LYS A 257 17.38 -10.67 -1.77
C LYS A 257 17.88 -9.33 -2.29
N SER A 258 17.70 -9.05 -3.59
CA SER A 258 18.04 -7.75 -4.18
C SER A 258 17.20 -6.63 -3.59
N VAL A 259 15.89 -6.81 -3.47
CA VAL A 259 14.99 -5.80 -2.87
C VAL A 259 15.30 -5.58 -1.40
N ARG A 260 15.59 -6.65 -0.65
CA ARG A 260 16.04 -6.55 0.74
C ARG A 260 17.35 -5.76 0.83
N ALA A 261 18.33 -6.02 -0.04
CA ALA A 261 19.56 -5.25 -0.07
C ALA A 261 19.32 -3.76 -0.38
N ASP A 262 18.46 -3.45 -1.36
CA ASP A 262 18.08 -2.08 -1.68
C ASP A 262 17.41 -1.39 -0.47
N LEU A 263 16.49 -2.08 0.21
CA LEU A 263 15.84 -1.58 1.43
C LEU A 263 16.87 -1.25 2.52
N LYS A 264 17.87 -2.10 2.74
CA LYS A 264 18.95 -1.84 3.72
C LYS A 264 19.74 -0.58 3.38
N VAL A 265 20.03 -0.35 2.10
CA VAL A 265 20.72 0.85 1.63
C VAL A 265 19.85 2.09 1.86
N LEU A 266 18.54 2.01 1.58
CA LEU A 266 17.60 3.11 1.83
C LEU A 266 17.52 3.46 3.31
N LEU A 267 17.30 2.46 4.18
CA LEU A 267 17.19 2.67 5.63
C LEU A 267 18.48 3.26 6.21
N LYS A 268 19.65 2.80 5.75
CA LYS A 268 20.94 3.37 6.16
C LYS A 268 21.06 4.85 5.78
N ARG A 269 20.61 5.22 4.58
CA ARG A 269 20.61 6.63 4.13
C ARG A 269 19.64 7.48 4.94
N LEU A 270 18.52 6.91 5.36
CA LEU A 270 17.51 7.56 6.20
C LEU A 270 17.86 7.54 7.69
N HIS A 271 19.06 7.06 8.05
CA HIS A 271 19.52 6.91 9.43
C HIS A 271 18.57 6.07 10.31
N PHE A 272 17.91 5.08 9.71
CA PHE A 272 17.02 4.14 10.38
C PHE A 272 17.75 2.81 10.66
N PRO A 273 17.65 2.25 11.88
CA PRO A 273 18.31 0.99 12.20
C PRO A 273 17.66 -0.17 11.42
N CYS A 274 18.49 -0.91 10.69
CA CYS A 274 18.02 -2.07 9.94
C CYS A 274 18.05 -3.32 10.80
N ASN A 275 16.88 -3.83 11.19
CA ASN A 275 16.72 -5.13 11.86
C ASN A 275 15.83 -6.11 11.08
N ASP A 276 15.37 -5.74 9.87
CA ASP A 276 14.49 -6.55 9.02
C ASP A 276 13.18 -7.00 9.71
N GLN A 277 12.76 -6.34 10.79
CA GLN A 277 11.54 -6.66 11.51
C GLN A 277 10.37 -5.80 11.01
N PHE A 278 9.25 -6.46 10.74
CA PHE A 278 8.00 -5.78 10.42
C PHE A 278 7.16 -5.61 11.67
N TYR A 279 6.46 -4.50 11.73
CA TYR A 279 5.50 -4.21 12.77
C TYR A 279 4.31 -5.18 12.69
N ILE A 280 3.83 -5.58 13.86
CA ILE A 280 2.64 -6.40 14.04
C ILE A 280 1.83 -5.69 15.12
N PRO A 281 0.59 -5.25 14.82
CA PRO A 281 -0.24 -4.58 15.81
C PRO A 281 -0.62 -5.53 16.96
N SER A 282 -0.90 -4.97 18.13
CA SER A 282 -1.42 -5.75 19.27
C SER A 282 -2.84 -6.26 19.00
N GLU A 283 -3.11 -7.48 19.46
CA GLU A 283 -4.46 -8.08 19.50
C GLU A 283 -5.38 -7.42 20.53
#